data_AF-A0A925TSZ5-F1
#
_entry.id   AF-A0A925TSZ5-F1
#
_cell.length_a   1.000
_cell.length_b   1.000
_cell.length_c   1.000
_cell.angle_alpha   90.00
_cell.angle_beta   90.00
_cell.angle_gamma   90.00
#
_symmetry.space_group_name_H-M   'P 1'
#
loop_
_entity.id
_entity.type
_entity.pdbx_description
1 polymer ?
#
loop_
_entity_poly.entity_id
_entity_poly.type
_entity_poly.pdbx_seq_one_letter_code
_entity_poly.pdbx_strand_id
1 'polypeptide(L)'
;PLNGTWKLRAGENKPALQPAYNDSLFANVQVPAYWETQGFGGFIGLALYRKTFTMPANARHDWPDGRLYLALGKISSIDEVYMNGVLIGRTGTLKDLRPDDDRIYPVPDSLLRYGAENTLAVRVFSTEQGGGLYQGFGAGLQTVGLFDKTALRELLGKPSVPAGKGATDSVIATVKVMDKALAAGNTDLYAQFLSPDYFNNGTAFEEQRLFIQAVSPSLKDATFDYRDAKVYQISGELVVIDYETTLKRNGEVFYEATDERYFRRETGAWREVGNRARFFDLSVKSAAMGEMMDVSVYLPPSYLKSRRTYPVLYLLHAAGTTHAMWKSEKINEMLDSLINAKAMSEMIVVMPSAKETYFVNRNPSSGVGGQGGQGGQGGLFETYFLSELPEAVEPDYRVRRERTQRGIDGISLGGFAAFHLALRTAEGRALFSSVGSVMGAMDVRFRGERTPAAGDTAFWTPYLPVNLVKEIPADTLRKFAFYFSVGKKDFVRKGNESVSRTLSRKKIAHTFRLDDGSHDRAFWRTHLAENLRFHSEQFRLPQKKEMR
;
A
#
# COMPACT_ATOMS: atom_id res chain seq x y z
N PRO A 1 3.26 -27.44 -1.72
CA PRO A 1 3.65 -26.41 -2.72
C PRO A 1 3.09 -26.76 -4.10
N LEU A 2 2.78 -25.77 -4.93
CA LEU A 2 2.28 -25.93 -6.31
C LEU A 2 3.08 -25.11 -7.34
N ASN A 3 4.16 -24.42 -6.93
CA ASN A 3 5.06 -23.67 -7.82
C ASN A 3 5.79 -24.56 -8.83
N GLY A 4 6.41 -23.94 -9.83
CA GLY A 4 7.08 -24.62 -10.95
C GLY A 4 6.17 -24.73 -12.17
N THR A 5 6.24 -25.85 -12.89
CA THR A 5 5.62 -25.94 -14.23
C THR A 5 4.11 -26.17 -14.20
N TRP A 6 3.38 -25.34 -14.95
CA TRP A 6 1.93 -25.34 -15.17
C TRP A 6 1.64 -25.37 -16.68
N LYS A 7 0.40 -25.68 -17.03
CA LYS A 7 -0.13 -25.59 -18.39
C LYS A 7 -0.76 -24.21 -18.63
N LEU A 8 -0.52 -23.60 -19.78
CA LEU A 8 -1.12 -22.31 -20.20
C LEU A 8 -1.68 -22.39 -21.62
N ARG A 9 -2.84 -21.77 -21.82
CA ARG A 9 -3.40 -21.45 -23.15
C ARG A 9 -3.88 -20.00 -23.18
N ALA A 10 -3.45 -19.25 -24.18
CA ALA A 10 -4.02 -17.94 -24.50
C ALA A 10 -5.43 -18.08 -25.10
N GLY A 11 -6.30 -17.12 -24.81
CA GLY A 11 -7.71 -17.11 -25.22
C GLY A 11 -8.64 -17.84 -24.24
N GLU A 12 -9.96 -17.67 -24.44
CA GLU A 12 -10.98 -18.33 -23.63
C GLU A 12 -11.15 -19.81 -23.99
N ASN A 13 -11.29 -20.66 -22.96
CA ASN A 13 -11.52 -22.09 -23.11
C ASN A 13 -12.29 -22.64 -21.90
N LYS A 14 -13.58 -22.32 -21.77
CA LYS A 14 -14.42 -22.78 -20.64
C LYS A 14 -14.43 -24.30 -20.42
N PRO A 15 -14.38 -25.17 -21.47
CA PRO A 15 -14.21 -26.61 -21.27
C PRO A 15 -12.96 -27.00 -20.45
N ALA A 16 -11.87 -26.24 -20.58
CA ALA A 16 -10.63 -26.46 -19.83
C ALA A 16 -10.69 -26.08 -18.34
N LEU A 17 -11.85 -25.67 -17.83
CA LEU A 17 -12.11 -25.57 -16.40
C LEU A 17 -12.41 -26.95 -15.77
N GLN A 18 -12.89 -27.91 -16.57
CA GLN A 18 -13.31 -29.23 -16.07
C GLN A 18 -12.12 -30.19 -15.86
N PRO A 19 -12.15 -31.07 -14.85
CA PRO A 19 -11.02 -31.97 -14.56
C PRO A 19 -10.60 -32.81 -15.76
N ALA A 20 -11.56 -33.48 -16.42
CA ALA A 20 -11.35 -34.42 -17.52
C ALA A 20 -10.90 -33.80 -18.85
N TYR A 21 -10.62 -32.48 -18.90
CA TYR A 21 -10.16 -31.83 -20.12
C TYR A 21 -8.70 -32.19 -20.46
N ASN A 22 -8.46 -32.63 -21.69
CA ASN A 22 -7.11 -32.91 -22.20
C ASN A 22 -6.37 -31.61 -22.55
N ASP A 23 -5.39 -31.24 -21.73
CA ASP A 23 -4.54 -30.04 -21.88
C ASP A 23 -3.15 -30.33 -22.46
N SER A 24 -2.94 -31.49 -23.10
CA SER A 24 -1.66 -31.86 -23.74
C SER A 24 -1.11 -30.80 -24.71
N LEU A 25 -2.00 -30.11 -25.43
CA LEU A 25 -1.68 -29.02 -26.37
C LEU A 25 -1.43 -27.65 -25.71
N PHE A 26 -1.52 -27.53 -24.38
CA PHE A 26 -1.22 -26.29 -23.67
C PHE A 26 0.29 -26.14 -23.51
N ALA A 27 0.77 -24.90 -23.65
CA ALA A 27 2.16 -24.55 -23.42
C ALA A 27 2.56 -24.81 -21.96
N ASN A 28 3.81 -25.22 -21.75
CA ASN A 28 4.37 -25.31 -20.40
C ASN A 28 4.92 -23.93 -19.99
N VAL A 29 4.52 -23.44 -18.83
CA VAL A 29 5.01 -22.19 -18.22
C VAL A 29 5.42 -22.43 -16.78
N GLN A 30 6.35 -21.65 -16.26
CA GLN A 30 6.65 -21.58 -14.83
C GLN A 30 5.70 -20.62 -14.12
N VAL A 31 5.35 -20.97 -12.89
CA VAL A 31 4.59 -20.15 -11.96
C VAL A 31 5.34 -20.11 -10.62
N PRO A 32 5.62 -18.92 -10.05
CA PRO A 32 5.27 -17.59 -10.57
C PRO A 32 6.27 -17.05 -11.61
N ALA A 33 5.76 -16.44 -12.67
CA ALA A 33 6.51 -15.64 -13.64
C ALA A 33 5.58 -14.83 -14.57
N TYR A 34 6.08 -13.71 -15.10
CA TYR A 34 5.41 -12.92 -16.14
C TYR A 34 5.22 -13.71 -17.44
N TRP A 35 4.24 -13.33 -18.27
CA TRP A 35 4.01 -13.90 -19.60
C TRP A 35 5.14 -13.57 -20.58
N GLU A 36 5.69 -12.37 -20.48
CA GLU A 36 6.72 -11.83 -21.36
C GLU A 36 8.01 -12.64 -21.33
N THR A 37 8.39 -13.17 -20.17
CA THR A 37 9.60 -13.99 -20.00
C THR A 37 9.43 -15.43 -20.48
N GLN A 38 8.23 -15.78 -20.99
CA GLN A 38 7.80 -17.16 -21.25
C GLN A 38 7.26 -17.37 -22.67
N GLY A 39 7.62 -16.48 -23.60
CA GLY A 39 7.22 -16.56 -25.01
C GLY A 39 5.88 -15.89 -25.36
N PHE A 40 5.23 -15.24 -24.39
CA PHE A 40 3.97 -14.49 -24.58
C PHE A 40 4.21 -12.98 -24.52
N GLY A 41 5.33 -12.52 -25.11
CA GLY A 41 5.73 -11.10 -25.13
C GLY A 41 4.69 -10.19 -25.76
N GLY A 42 4.23 -9.18 -25.01
CA GLY A 42 3.22 -8.22 -25.46
C GLY A 42 1.79 -8.79 -25.54
N PHE A 43 1.53 -10.00 -25.04
CA PHE A 43 0.20 -10.56 -24.98
C PHE A 43 -0.65 -9.86 -23.91
N ILE A 44 -1.76 -9.26 -24.34
CA ILE A 44 -2.78 -8.64 -23.48
C ILE A 44 -4.11 -9.37 -23.71
N GLY A 45 -4.85 -9.66 -22.64
CA GLY A 45 -6.14 -10.33 -22.70
C GLY A 45 -6.22 -11.56 -21.78
N LEU A 46 -7.07 -12.52 -22.18
CA LEU A 46 -7.39 -13.69 -21.36
C LEU A 46 -6.43 -14.86 -21.61
N ALA A 47 -5.94 -15.48 -20.56
CA ALA A 47 -5.32 -16.80 -20.62
C ALA A 47 -5.89 -17.73 -19.54
N LEU A 48 -5.77 -19.03 -19.78
CA LEU A 48 -6.24 -20.08 -18.88
C LEU A 48 -5.07 -20.99 -18.48
N TYR A 49 -4.77 -20.99 -17.19
CA TYR A 49 -3.80 -21.85 -16.54
C TYR A 49 -4.45 -23.14 -16.05
N ARG A 50 -3.72 -24.26 -16.10
CA ARG A 50 -4.09 -25.55 -15.48
C ARG A 50 -2.91 -26.17 -14.74
N LYS A 51 -3.21 -26.85 -13.64
CA LYS A 51 -2.26 -27.65 -12.84
C LYS A 51 -2.97 -28.85 -12.25
N THR A 52 -2.42 -30.05 -12.43
CA THR A 52 -2.82 -31.21 -11.64
C THR A 52 -1.86 -31.46 -10.47
N PHE A 53 -2.39 -32.03 -9.40
CA PHE A 53 -1.64 -32.43 -8.22
C PHE A 53 -2.41 -33.52 -7.43
N THR A 54 -1.69 -34.36 -6.70
CA THR A 54 -2.27 -35.39 -5.83
C THR A 54 -2.26 -34.92 -4.38
N MET A 55 -3.40 -34.98 -3.69
CA MET A 55 -3.45 -34.79 -2.23
C MET A 55 -3.07 -36.11 -1.53
N PRO A 56 -2.20 -36.13 -0.51
CA PRO A 56 -1.91 -37.35 0.24
C PRO A 56 -3.18 -37.95 0.85
N ALA A 57 -3.34 -39.27 0.81
CA ALA A 57 -4.54 -39.95 1.30
C ALA A 57 -4.84 -39.63 2.78
N ASN A 58 -3.80 -39.56 3.60
CA ASN A 58 -3.91 -39.30 5.04
C ASN A 58 -3.95 -37.81 5.40
N ALA A 59 -3.80 -36.88 4.44
CA ALA A 59 -3.67 -35.46 4.75
C ALA A 59 -4.84 -34.93 5.60
N ARG A 60 -6.06 -35.42 5.41
CA ARG A 60 -7.21 -35.02 6.23
C ARG A 60 -7.08 -35.35 7.73
N HIS A 61 -6.29 -36.36 8.09
CA HIS A 61 -5.95 -36.68 9.48
C HIS A 61 -4.96 -35.66 10.08
N ASP A 62 -4.11 -35.07 9.26
CA ASP A 62 -3.09 -34.10 9.68
C ASP A 62 -3.69 -32.69 9.90
N TRP A 63 -4.86 -32.40 9.31
CA TRP A 63 -5.61 -31.14 9.48
C TRP A 63 -7.13 -31.41 9.71
N PRO A 64 -7.53 -32.03 10.85
CA PRO A 64 -8.90 -32.51 11.04
C PRO A 64 -9.97 -31.40 11.08
N ASP A 65 -9.62 -30.23 11.62
CA ASP A 65 -10.49 -29.05 11.75
C ASP A 65 -10.07 -27.90 10.81
N GLY A 66 -9.03 -28.09 9.99
CA GLY A 66 -8.34 -27.02 9.28
C GLY A 66 -8.87 -26.75 7.87
N ARG A 67 -9.34 -25.54 7.61
CA ARG A 67 -9.59 -25.08 6.23
C ARG A 67 -8.25 -24.88 5.52
N LEU A 68 -8.14 -25.36 4.27
CA LEU A 68 -6.98 -25.09 3.42
C LEU A 68 -7.19 -23.83 2.59
N TYR A 69 -6.13 -23.08 2.39
CA TYR A 69 -6.09 -21.84 1.64
C TYR A 69 -5.15 -22.00 0.45
N LEU A 70 -5.65 -21.71 -0.75
CA LEU A 70 -4.86 -21.68 -1.97
C LEU A 70 -4.24 -20.29 -2.12
N ALA A 71 -2.94 -20.21 -1.88
CA ALA A 71 -2.13 -19.00 -2.01
C ALA A 71 -1.45 -19.01 -3.39
N LEU A 72 -1.87 -18.10 -4.29
CA LEU A 72 -1.35 -17.96 -5.66
C LEU A 72 -0.42 -16.76 -5.87
N GLY A 73 -0.34 -15.84 -4.90
CA GLY A 73 0.51 -14.65 -4.95
C GLY A 73 -0.13 -13.53 -5.75
N LYS A 74 0.65 -12.72 -6.47
CA LYS A 74 0.12 -11.64 -7.32
C LYS A 74 -0.24 -12.16 -8.71
N ILE A 75 -1.42 -11.78 -9.17
CA ILE A 75 -1.94 -12.08 -10.51
C ILE A 75 -2.30 -10.78 -11.21
N SER A 76 -1.88 -10.65 -12.47
CA SER A 76 -2.13 -9.46 -13.28
C SER A 76 -3.64 -9.20 -13.45
N SER A 77 -4.04 -7.97 -13.11
CA SER A 77 -5.37 -7.37 -13.28
C SER A 77 -6.56 -8.12 -12.64
N ILE A 78 -7.02 -9.24 -13.21
CA ILE A 78 -8.28 -9.94 -12.88
C ILE A 78 -8.11 -11.45 -12.99
N ASP A 79 -8.72 -12.21 -12.08
CA ASP A 79 -8.73 -13.68 -12.15
C ASP A 79 -10.01 -14.37 -11.62
N GLU A 80 -10.23 -15.60 -12.07
CA GLU A 80 -11.23 -16.55 -11.55
C GLU A 80 -10.57 -17.92 -11.33
N VAL A 81 -10.75 -18.51 -10.14
CA VAL A 81 -10.07 -19.74 -9.71
C VAL A 81 -11.04 -20.89 -9.48
N TYR A 82 -10.72 -22.05 -10.04
CA TYR A 82 -11.55 -23.25 -10.03
C TYR A 82 -10.80 -24.44 -9.45
N MET A 83 -11.37 -25.08 -8.42
CA MET A 83 -10.91 -26.36 -7.88
C MET A 83 -11.83 -27.47 -8.38
N ASN A 84 -11.26 -28.47 -9.05
CA ASN A 84 -11.98 -29.63 -9.61
C ASN A 84 -13.23 -29.26 -10.46
N GLY A 85 -13.19 -28.13 -11.17
CA GLY A 85 -14.28 -27.62 -12.01
C GLY A 85 -15.26 -26.68 -11.31
N VAL A 86 -15.15 -26.48 -9.99
CA VAL A 86 -16.01 -25.58 -9.20
C VAL A 86 -15.27 -24.28 -8.89
N LEU A 87 -15.91 -23.14 -9.12
CA LEU A 87 -15.35 -21.82 -8.79
C LEU A 87 -15.20 -21.69 -7.26
N ILE A 88 -13.98 -21.39 -6.80
CA ILE A 88 -13.66 -21.16 -5.38
C ILE A 88 -13.37 -19.69 -5.05
N GLY A 89 -13.09 -18.86 -6.05
CA GLY A 89 -12.77 -17.46 -5.84
C GLY A 89 -12.59 -16.67 -7.12
N ARG A 90 -12.63 -15.34 -7.01
CA ARG A 90 -12.34 -14.38 -8.07
C ARG A 90 -11.77 -13.10 -7.43
N THR A 91 -10.95 -12.35 -8.17
CA THR A 91 -10.50 -11.02 -7.73
C THR A 91 -10.41 -10.07 -8.92
N GLY A 92 -10.83 -8.83 -8.69
CA GLY A 92 -10.86 -7.77 -9.70
C GLY A 92 -12.05 -7.82 -10.67
N THR A 93 -12.28 -6.71 -11.36
CA THR A 93 -13.24 -6.57 -12.47
C THR A 93 -12.70 -5.56 -13.49
N LEU A 94 -13.31 -5.44 -14.67
CA LEU A 94 -12.92 -4.42 -15.67
C LEU A 94 -13.05 -2.97 -15.17
N LYS A 95 -13.72 -2.74 -14.04
CA LYS A 95 -13.86 -1.42 -13.39
C LYS A 95 -12.98 -1.26 -12.13
N ASP A 96 -12.40 -2.35 -11.65
CA ASP A 96 -11.64 -2.44 -10.40
C ASP A 96 -10.54 -3.48 -10.59
N LEU A 97 -9.46 -3.06 -11.25
CA LEU A 97 -8.31 -3.93 -11.54
C LEU A 97 -7.49 -4.08 -10.27
N ARG A 98 -7.12 -5.31 -9.92
CA ARG A 98 -6.38 -5.64 -8.72
C ARG A 98 -5.05 -6.32 -9.06
N PRO A 99 -4.13 -5.69 -9.82
CA PRO A 99 -2.86 -6.33 -10.16
C PRO A 99 -1.98 -6.58 -8.93
N ASP A 100 -2.16 -5.81 -7.85
CA ASP A 100 -1.33 -5.85 -6.65
C ASP A 100 -1.88 -6.68 -5.49
N ASP A 101 -3.16 -7.06 -5.47
CA ASP A 101 -3.76 -7.79 -4.35
C ASP A 101 -3.18 -9.22 -4.25
N ASP A 102 -2.89 -9.67 -3.03
CA ASP A 102 -2.45 -11.05 -2.79
C ASP A 102 -3.62 -12.03 -2.99
N ARG A 103 -3.44 -13.00 -3.88
CA ARG A 103 -4.47 -14.01 -4.21
C ARG A 103 -4.41 -15.18 -3.24
N ILE A 104 -5.37 -15.20 -2.32
CA ILE A 104 -5.56 -16.25 -1.32
C ILE A 104 -7.03 -16.66 -1.33
N TYR A 105 -7.32 -17.91 -1.70
CA TYR A 105 -8.69 -18.42 -1.82
C TYR A 105 -8.95 -19.58 -0.85
N PRO A 106 -9.98 -19.52 -0.02
CA PRO A 106 -10.24 -20.53 1.00
C PRO A 106 -10.97 -21.74 0.39
N VAL A 107 -10.28 -22.89 0.31
CA VAL A 107 -10.74 -24.09 -0.40
C VAL A 107 -11.68 -24.92 0.48
N PRO A 108 -12.91 -25.23 0.03
CA PRO A 108 -13.77 -26.18 0.71
C PRO A 108 -13.19 -27.59 0.67
N ASP A 109 -13.12 -28.26 1.83
CA ASP A 109 -12.66 -29.65 1.97
C ASP A 109 -13.44 -30.62 1.07
N SER A 110 -14.74 -30.39 0.89
CA SER A 110 -15.62 -31.18 0.01
C SER A 110 -15.26 -31.13 -1.48
N LEU A 111 -14.40 -30.19 -1.91
CA LEU A 111 -13.89 -30.13 -3.28
C LEU A 111 -12.56 -30.86 -3.45
N LEU A 112 -11.89 -31.28 -2.37
CA LEU A 112 -10.59 -31.95 -2.42
C LEU A 112 -10.73 -33.47 -2.48
N ARG A 113 -9.93 -34.08 -3.34
CA ARG A 113 -9.88 -35.53 -3.56
C ARG A 113 -8.61 -36.09 -2.93
N TYR A 114 -8.72 -36.56 -1.69
CA TYR A 114 -7.61 -37.18 -0.97
C TYR A 114 -7.22 -38.53 -1.58
N GLY A 115 -5.92 -38.79 -1.71
CA GLY A 115 -5.38 -40.00 -2.34
C GLY A 115 -5.53 -40.06 -3.87
N ALA A 116 -6.03 -38.99 -4.49
CA ALA A 116 -6.34 -38.94 -5.92
C ALA A 116 -5.90 -37.61 -6.56
N GLU A 117 -5.96 -37.54 -7.90
CA GLU A 117 -5.63 -36.33 -8.63
C GLU A 117 -6.72 -35.25 -8.48
N ASN A 118 -6.26 -34.02 -8.28
CA ASN A 118 -7.03 -32.79 -8.24
C ASN A 118 -6.59 -31.89 -9.40
N THR A 119 -7.52 -31.16 -9.98
CA THR A 119 -7.28 -30.18 -11.04
C THR A 119 -7.54 -28.78 -10.51
N LEU A 120 -6.54 -27.91 -10.61
CA LEU A 120 -6.66 -26.47 -10.40
C LEU A 120 -6.65 -25.78 -11.78
N ALA A 121 -7.62 -24.91 -12.03
CA ALA A 121 -7.64 -24.04 -13.20
C ALA A 121 -7.78 -22.58 -12.77
N VAL A 122 -7.00 -21.69 -13.39
CA VAL A 122 -6.99 -20.25 -13.10
C VAL A 122 -7.17 -19.50 -14.40
N ARG A 123 -8.25 -18.74 -14.52
CA ARG A 123 -8.46 -17.78 -15.61
C ARG A 123 -7.80 -16.49 -15.19
N VAL A 124 -7.01 -15.89 -16.07
CA VAL A 124 -6.37 -14.58 -15.86
C VAL A 124 -6.74 -13.69 -17.02
N PHE A 125 -7.17 -12.47 -16.75
CA PHE A 125 -7.39 -11.46 -17.79
C PHE A 125 -6.55 -10.23 -17.46
N SER A 126 -5.46 -10.03 -18.20
CA SER A 126 -4.64 -8.83 -18.09
C SER A 126 -5.12 -7.75 -19.05
N THR A 127 -5.17 -6.51 -18.57
CA THR A 127 -5.48 -5.30 -19.37
C THR A 127 -4.23 -4.59 -19.89
N GLU A 128 -3.03 -5.07 -19.55
CA GLU A 128 -1.76 -4.40 -19.79
C GLU A 128 -0.62 -5.40 -20.04
N GLN A 129 0.59 -4.89 -20.33
CA GLN A 129 1.80 -5.72 -20.38
C GLN A 129 2.29 -6.00 -18.96
N GLY A 130 2.95 -7.14 -18.74
CA GLY A 130 3.24 -7.67 -17.40
C GLY A 130 2.17 -8.64 -16.92
N GLY A 131 1.67 -9.49 -17.81
CA GLY A 131 0.59 -10.43 -17.52
C GLY A 131 1.03 -11.70 -16.74
N GLY A 132 0.07 -12.44 -16.19
CA GLY A 132 0.26 -13.76 -15.60
C GLY A 132 0.20 -13.85 -14.07
N LEU A 133 0.53 -15.04 -13.52
CA LEU A 133 0.75 -15.30 -12.09
C LEU A 133 2.22 -14.95 -11.82
N TYR A 134 2.52 -13.67 -11.57
CA TYR A 134 3.88 -13.15 -11.77
C TYR A 134 4.76 -13.13 -10.52
N GLN A 135 4.16 -13.22 -9.32
CA GLN A 135 4.89 -13.22 -8.05
C GLN A 135 4.22 -14.17 -7.06
N GLY A 136 5.00 -14.96 -6.31
CA GLY A 136 4.53 -15.79 -5.20
C GLY A 136 4.85 -15.17 -3.83
N PHE A 137 4.70 -15.97 -2.78
CA PHE A 137 4.97 -15.60 -1.40
C PHE A 137 6.33 -16.11 -0.88
N GLY A 138 6.64 -15.75 0.36
CA GLY A 138 7.81 -16.22 1.11
C GLY A 138 9.14 -15.64 0.62
N ALA A 139 10.25 -16.14 1.18
CA ALA A 139 11.58 -15.75 0.76
C ALA A 139 11.81 -16.06 -0.73
N GLY A 140 12.26 -15.06 -1.50
CA GLY A 140 12.42 -15.15 -2.95
C GLY A 140 11.15 -15.01 -3.78
N LEU A 141 9.96 -14.89 -3.15
CA LEU A 141 8.69 -14.62 -3.82
C LEU A 141 8.31 -15.67 -4.89
N GLN A 142 8.63 -16.94 -4.62
CA GLN A 142 8.39 -18.07 -5.53
C GLN A 142 7.31 -19.05 -5.04
N THR A 143 6.80 -18.88 -3.82
CA THR A 143 5.94 -19.89 -3.20
C THR A 143 4.47 -19.67 -3.57
N VAL A 144 3.87 -20.67 -4.21
CA VAL A 144 2.41 -20.80 -4.37
C VAL A 144 1.99 -22.21 -3.94
N GLY A 145 0.75 -22.40 -3.47
CA GLY A 145 0.31 -23.71 -3.00
C GLY A 145 -0.94 -23.70 -2.11
N LEU A 146 -1.29 -24.89 -1.61
CA LEU A 146 -2.26 -25.08 -0.54
C LEU A 146 -1.54 -25.06 0.81
N PHE A 147 -2.11 -24.34 1.77
CA PHE A 147 -1.60 -24.17 3.14
C PHE A 147 -2.76 -24.23 4.12
N ASP A 148 -2.57 -24.79 5.32
CA ASP A 148 -3.50 -24.50 6.42
C ASP A 148 -3.29 -23.05 6.90
N LYS A 149 -4.25 -22.48 7.63
CA LYS A 149 -4.16 -21.09 8.13
C LYS A 149 -2.87 -20.78 8.92
N THR A 150 -2.31 -21.74 9.67
CA THR A 150 -1.09 -21.54 10.45
C THR A 150 0.14 -21.43 9.53
N ALA A 151 0.32 -22.36 8.60
CA ALA A 151 1.39 -22.29 7.60
C ALA A 151 1.25 -21.08 6.66
N LEU A 152 0.01 -20.68 6.31
CA LEU A 152 -0.25 -19.47 5.53
C LEU A 152 0.23 -18.21 6.26
N ARG A 153 -0.03 -18.10 7.58
CA ARG A 153 0.41 -16.93 8.36
C ARG A 153 1.92 -16.82 8.45
N GLU A 154 2.61 -17.96 8.63
CA GLU A 154 4.08 -18.00 8.58
C GLU A 154 4.60 -17.55 7.20
N LEU A 155 3.99 -18.04 6.12
CA LEU A 155 4.32 -17.66 4.74
C LEU A 155 4.14 -16.15 4.47
N LEU A 156 3.18 -15.51 5.14
CA LEU A 156 2.92 -14.07 5.11
C LEU A 156 3.75 -13.26 6.13
N GLY A 157 4.64 -13.90 6.90
CA GLY A 157 5.42 -13.23 7.95
C GLY A 157 4.58 -12.72 9.14
N LYS A 158 3.36 -13.25 9.32
CA LYS A 158 2.47 -12.94 10.44
C LYS A 158 2.75 -13.85 11.65
N PRO A 159 2.33 -13.46 12.87
CA PRO A 159 2.41 -14.35 14.04
C PRO A 159 1.65 -15.67 13.79
N SER A 160 2.39 -16.79 13.83
CA SER A 160 1.92 -18.14 13.48
C SER A 160 2.04 -19.16 14.62
N VAL A 161 2.71 -18.82 15.74
CA VAL A 161 2.82 -19.72 16.91
C VAL A 161 1.44 -19.81 17.61
N PRO A 162 0.82 -21.00 17.73
CA PRO A 162 -0.50 -21.11 18.37
C PRO A 162 -0.46 -20.70 19.85
N ALA A 163 -1.51 -20.02 20.31
CA ALA A 163 -1.68 -19.70 21.73
C ALA A 163 -2.15 -20.93 22.53
N GLY A 164 -1.88 -20.94 23.84
CA GLY A 164 -2.33 -22.01 24.73
C GLY A 164 -3.86 -22.09 24.82
N LYS A 165 -4.41 -23.31 24.93
CA LYS A 165 -5.87 -23.57 24.82
C LYS A 165 -6.74 -22.63 25.66
N GLY A 166 -6.40 -22.41 26.94
CA GLY A 166 -7.17 -21.52 27.82
C GLY A 166 -7.18 -20.05 27.38
N ALA A 167 -6.10 -19.56 26.76
CA ALA A 167 -6.08 -18.23 26.15
C ALA A 167 -6.96 -18.21 24.87
N THR A 168 -6.82 -19.23 24.02
CA THR A 168 -7.60 -19.42 22.79
C THR A 168 -9.11 -19.41 23.06
N ASP A 169 -9.59 -20.28 23.94
CA ASP A 169 -11.00 -20.40 24.32
C ASP A 169 -11.54 -19.08 24.89
N SER A 170 -10.74 -18.41 25.74
CA SER A 170 -11.12 -17.15 26.39
C SER A 170 -11.17 -15.97 25.43
N VAL A 171 -10.24 -15.85 24.47
CA VAL A 171 -10.23 -14.75 23.48
C VAL A 171 -11.39 -14.90 22.49
N ILE A 172 -11.66 -16.13 22.04
CA ILE A 172 -12.83 -16.43 21.19
C ILE A 172 -14.14 -16.07 21.93
N ALA A 173 -14.22 -16.34 23.24
CA ALA A 173 -15.36 -15.93 24.05
C ALA A 173 -15.47 -14.40 24.17
N THR A 174 -14.36 -13.68 24.39
CA THR A 174 -14.33 -12.21 24.44
C THR A 174 -14.82 -11.57 23.14
N VAL A 175 -14.32 -12.02 21.98
CA VAL A 175 -14.80 -11.58 20.66
C VAL A 175 -16.32 -11.73 20.53
N LYS A 176 -16.85 -12.92 20.84
CA LYS A 176 -18.29 -13.22 20.78
C LYS A 176 -19.14 -12.35 21.72
N VAL A 177 -18.59 -11.89 22.84
CA VAL A 177 -19.27 -10.97 23.77
C VAL A 177 -19.28 -9.54 23.21
N MET A 178 -18.13 -9.06 22.71
CA MET A 178 -18.01 -7.74 22.09
C MET A 178 -18.96 -7.61 20.90
N ASP A 179 -18.96 -8.58 19.99
CA ASP A 179 -19.72 -8.50 18.74
C ASP A 179 -21.23 -8.61 18.99
N LYS A 180 -21.66 -9.38 20.00
CA LYS A 180 -23.04 -9.36 20.51
C LYS A 180 -23.44 -8.03 21.15
N ALA A 181 -22.54 -7.41 21.92
CA ALA A 181 -22.81 -6.10 22.51
C ALA A 181 -23.02 -5.04 21.41
N LEU A 182 -22.19 -5.09 20.35
CA LEU A 182 -22.30 -4.21 19.19
C LEU A 182 -23.62 -4.38 18.44
N ALA A 183 -24.07 -5.61 18.21
CA ALA A 183 -25.36 -5.92 17.56
C ALA A 183 -26.58 -5.53 18.42
N ALA A 184 -26.44 -5.56 19.74
CA ALA A 184 -27.46 -5.16 20.71
C ALA A 184 -27.52 -3.65 20.98
N GLY A 185 -26.71 -2.83 20.30
CA GLY A 185 -26.64 -1.37 20.55
C GLY A 185 -25.81 -0.97 21.77
N ASN A 186 -25.25 -1.92 22.51
CA ASN A 186 -24.54 -1.67 23.77
C ASN A 186 -23.05 -1.36 23.53
N THR A 187 -22.80 -0.19 22.93
CA THR A 187 -21.44 0.27 22.57
C THR A 187 -20.57 0.58 23.78
N ASP A 188 -21.14 0.93 24.94
CA ASP A 188 -20.38 1.11 26.18
C ASP A 188 -19.87 -0.21 26.76
N LEU A 189 -20.59 -1.33 26.57
CA LEU A 189 -20.08 -2.67 26.88
C LEU A 189 -19.00 -3.12 25.89
N TYR A 190 -19.03 -2.69 24.63
CA TYR A 190 -17.93 -2.90 23.67
C TYR A 190 -16.71 -2.01 23.96
N ALA A 191 -16.90 -0.81 24.51
CA ALA A 191 -15.81 0.09 24.89
C ALA A 191 -15.11 -0.35 26.20
N GLN A 192 -15.83 -1.07 27.07
CA GLN A 192 -15.22 -2.08 27.94
C GLN A 192 -14.74 -3.25 27.07
N PHE A 193 -13.68 -3.95 27.45
CA PHE A 193 -12.88 -4.79 26.52
C PHE A 193 -12.01 -4.03 25.50
N LEU A 194 -12.21 -2.76 25.14
CA LEU A 194 -11.15 -1.96 24.51
C LEU A 194 -10.09 -1.54 25.56
N SER A 195 -8.81 -1.46 25.16
CA SER A 195 -7.73 -0.86 25.97
C SER A 195 -7.67 0.66 25.72
N PRO A 196 -7.39 1.51 26.75
CA PRO A 196 -7.14 2.94 26.54
C PRO A 196 -5.94 3.23 25.60
N ASP A 197 -5.02 2.27 25.46
CA ASP A 197 -3.89 2.31 24.53
C ASP A 197 -4.26 1.85 23.10
N TYR A 198 -5.53 1.56 22.79
CA TYR A 198 -5.96 1.01 21.50
C TYR A 198 -5.42 1.82 20.32
N PHE A 199 -4.78 1.13 19.39
CA PHE A 199 -4.31 1.70 18.14
C PHE A 199 -4.32 0.67 17.01
N ASN A 200 -5.09 0.92 15.95
CA ASN A 200 -5.19 0.02 14.81
C ASN A 200 -5.11 0.80 13.49
N ASN A 201 -4.01 0.68 12.75
CA ASN A 201 -3.80 1.35 11.45
C ASN A 201 -4.17 2.87 11.44
N GLY A 202 -3.76 3.62 12.46
CA GLY A 202 -4.12 5.04 12.60
C GLY A 202 -5.21 5.26 13.64
N THR A 203 -6.25 4.43 13.65
CA THR A 203 -7.43 4.58 14.51
C THR A 203 -7.07 4.43 15.99
N ALA A 204 -7.26 5.51 16.75
CA ALA A 204 -7.07 5.56 18.20
C ALA A 204 -8.36 5.16 18.96
N PHE A 205 -8.24 4.98 20.29
CA PHE A 205 -9.35 4.57 21.17
C PHE A 205 -10.66 5.38 20.99
N GLU A 206 -10.60 6.71 20.99
CA GLU A 206 -11.83 7.53 20.87
C GLU A 206 -12.44 7.48 19.46
N GLU A 207 -11.61 7.39 18.42
CA GLU A 207 -12.07 7.21 17.04
C GLU A 207 -12.75 5.84 16.87
N GLN A 208 -12.18 4.79 17.47
CA GLN A 208 -12.81 3.47 17.50
C GLN A 208 -14.15 3.50 18.24
N ARG A 209 -14.27 4.27 19.33
CA ARG A 209 -15.55 4.47 20.06
C ARG A 209 -16.61 5.19 19.20
N LEU A 210 -16.21 6.18 18.41
CA LEU A 210 -17.12 6.85 17.47
C LEU A 210 -17.50 5.92 16.30
N PHE A 211 -16.55 5.15 15.79
CA PHE A 211 -16.77 4.18 14.71
C PHE A 211 -17.79 3.10 15.10
N ILE A 212 -17.65 2.47 16.27
CA ILE A 212 -18.62 1.47 16.74
C ILE A 212 -20.01 2.05 16.98
N GLN A 213 -20.11 3.32 17.41
CA GLN A 213 -21.39 4.02 17.54
C GLN A 213 -22.05 4.27 16.19
N ALA A 214 -21.28 4.62 15.16
CA ALA A 214 -21.79 4.79 13.80
C ALA A 214 -22.18 3.45 13.14
N VAL A 215 -21.45 2.37 13.38
CA VAL A 215 -21.68 1.06 12.76
C VAL A 215 -22.77 0.23 13.47
N SER A 216 -22.88 0.31 14.80
CA SER A 216 -23.80 -0.51 15.59
C SER A 216 -25.26 -0.54 15.07
N PRO A 217 -25.89 0.59 14.65
CA PRO A 217 -27.23 0.57 14.08
C PRO A 217 -27.36 -0.29 12.81
N SER A 218 -26.31 -0.40 12.01
CA SER A 218 -26.30 -1.22 10.79
C SER A 218 -26.25 -2.73 11.08
N LEU A 219 -25.84 -3.10 12.30
CA LEU A 219 -25.71 -4.48 12.79
C LEU A 219 -26.91 -4.94 13.63
N LYS A 220 -27.93 -4.10 13.78
CA LYS A 220 -29.16 -4.46 14.49
C LYS A 220 -29.79 -5.72 13.89
N ASP A 221 -30.22 -6.63 14.76
CA ASP A 221 -30.86 -7.90 14.42
C ASP A 221 -29.99 -8.84 13.56
N ALA A 222 -28.66 -8.60 13.49
CA ALA A 222 -27.72 -9.47 12.80
C ALA A 222 -27.28 -10.65 13.67
N THR A 223 -27.14 -11.84 13.07
CA THR A 223 -26.49 -13.00 13.67
C THR A 223 -25.07 -13.17 13.12
N PHE A 224 -24.18 -13.72 13.95
CA PHE A 224 -22.75 -13.81 13.70
C PHE A 224 -22.33 -15.29 13.68
N ASP A 225 -21.91 -15.76 12.52
CA ASP A 225 -21.28 -17.08 12.36
C ASP A 225 -19.76 -16.89 12.25
N TYR A 226 -19.01 -17.64 13.05
CA TYR A 226 -17.55 -17.58 13.13
C TYR A 226 -16.96 -18.90 12.62
N ARG A 227 -15.99 -18.84 11.68
CA ARG A 227 -15.32 -20.02 11.11
C ARG A 227 -13.79 -19.90 11.18
N ASP A 228 -13.11 -21.05 11.22
CA ASP A 228 -11.65 -21.22 11.32
C ASP A 228 -10.96 -20.20 12.26
N ALA A 229 -11.50 -20.06 13.47
CA ALA A 229 -11.00 -19.14 14.46
C ALA A 229 -9.76 -19.70 15.15
N LYS A 230 -8.58 -19.12 14.85
CA LYS A 230 -7.29 -19.52 15.44
C LYS A 230 -6.67 -18.34 16.19
N VAL A 231 -6.08 -18.61 17.35
CA VAL A 231 -5.41 -17.60 18.20
C VAL A 231 -3.92 -17.88 18.22
N TYR A 232 -3.13 -16.84 17.99
CA TYR A 232 -1.67 -16.91 17.86
C TYR A 232 -0.98 -16.01 18.87
N GLN A 233 0.09 -16.54 19.46
CA GLN A 233 0.95 -15.85 20.39
C GLN A 233 1.86 -14.86 19.65
N ILE A 234 1.91 -13.61 20.12
CA ILE A 234 2.86 -12.60 19.62
C ILE A 234 4.03 -12.45 20.59
N SER A 235 3.74 -12.07 21.84
CA SER A 235 4.76 -11.92 22.89
C SER A 235 4.13 -11.79 24.27
N GLY A 236 4.62 -12.52 25.29
CA GLY A 236 4.10 -12.40 26.65
C GLY A 236 2.60 -12.66 26.73
N GLU A 237 1.81 -11.70 27.22
CA GLU A 237 0.34 -11.77 27.23
C GLU A 237 -0.33 -11.01 26.05
N LEU A 238 0.36 -10.84 24.90
CA LEU A 238 -0.19 -10.28 23.66
C LEU A 238 -0.40 -11.39 22.60
N VAL A 239 -1.63 -11.48 22.10
CA VAL A 239 -2.09 -12.46 21.11
C VAL A 239 -2.87 -11.80 19.97
N VAL A 240 -3.03 -12.51 18.85
CA VAL A 240 -3.95 -12.15 17.75
C VAL A 240 -4.89 -13.31 17.47
N ILE A 241 -6.18 -13.02 17.34
CA ILE A 241 -7.17 -13.95 16.78
C ILE A 241 -7.37 -13.64 15.30
N ASP A 242 -7.40 -14.68 14.48
CA ASP A 242 -7.66 -14.69 13.04
C ASP A 242 -8.85 -15.60 12.79
N TYR A 243 -9.94 -15.06 12.24
CA TYR A 243 -11.20 -15.77 12.06
C TYR A 243 -11.98 -15.25 10.84
N GLU A 244 -12.86 -16.10 10.29
CA GLU A 244 -13.81 -15.68 9.27
C GLU A 244 -15.15 -15.33 9.93
N THR A 245 -15.72 -14.18 9.60
CA THR A 245 -17.03 -13.72 10.07
C THR A 245 -18.02 -13.71 8.92
N THR A 246 -19.19 -14.32 9.14
CA THR A 246 -20.35 -14.20 8.25
C THR A 246 -21.49 -13.59 9.04
N LEU A 247 -22.03 -12.46 8.58
CA LEU A 247 -23.18 -11.80 9.19
C LEU A 247 -24.44 -12.08 8.38
N LYS A 248 -25.51 -12.44 9.10
CA LYS A 248 -26.81 -12.74 8.52
C LYS A 248 -27.92 -11.89 9.13
N ARG A 249 -28.93 -11.54 8.32
CA ARG A 249 -30.19 -10.95 8.77
C ARG A 249 -31.33 -11.72 8.10
N ASN A 250 -32.31 -12.17 8.88
CA ASN A 250 -33.42 -13.01 8.41
C ASN A 250 -32.98 -14.28 7.65
N GLY A 251 -31.78 -14.81 7.96
CA GLY A 251 -31.16 -15.96 7.28
C GLY A 251 -30.30 -15.61 6.05
N GLU A 252 -30.43 -14.42 5.48
CA GLU A 252 -29.66 -13.96 4.32
C GLU A 252 -28.31 -13.39 4.75
N VAL A 253 -27.23 -13.78 4.04
CA VAL A 253 -25.88 -13.25 4.24
C VAL A 253 -25.77 -11.86 3.63
N PHE A 254 -25.35 -10.86 4.41
CA PHE A 254 -25.14 -9.50 3.92
C PHE A 254 -23.69 -9.00 4.06
N TYR A 255 -22.84 -9.74 4.79
CA TYR A 255 -21.43 -9.43 4.97
C TYR A 255 -20.64 -10.71 5.24
N GLU A 256 -19.48 -10.86 4.58
CA GLU A 256 -18.48 -11.87 4.89
C GLU A 256 -17.08 -11.23 4.87
N ALA A 257 -16.26 -11.53 5.87
CA ALA A 257 -14.89 -11.02 5.97
C ALA A 257 -13.95 -12.01 6.67
N THR A 258 -12.66 -11.74 6.58
CA THR A 258 -11.63 -12.32 7.45
C THR A 258 -11.15 -11.22 8.40
N ASP A 259 -11.26 -11.45 9.70
CA ASP A 259 -10.99 -10.49 10.75
C ASP A 259 -9.71 -10.86 11.52
N GLU A 260 -8.88 -9.87 11.82
CA GLU A 260 -7.76 -9.98 12.76
C GLU A 260 -7.93 -9.01 13.92
N ARG A 261 -7.96 -9.52 15.15
CA ARG A 261 -8.09 -8.70 16.37
C ARG A 261 -7.00 -9.02 17.37
N TYR A 262 -6.45 -7.99 17.97
CA TYR A 262 -5.21 -8.06 18.75
C TYR A 262 -5.54 -7.80 20.21
N PHE A 263 -5.30 -8.79 21.08
CA PHE A 263 -5.68 -8.77 22.48
C PHE A 263 -4.46 -8.85 23.38
N ARG A 264 -4.41 -7.99 24.40
CA ARG A 264 -3.47 -8.04 25.50
C ARG A 264 -4.21 -8.31 26.79
N ARG A 265 -3.64 -9.11 27.70
CA ARG A 265 -4.21 -9.25 29.03
C ARG A 265 -3.87 -8.04 29.90
N GLU A 266 -4.88 -7.44 30.52
CA GLU A 266 -4.78 -6.26 31.36
C GLU A 266 -5.62 -6.48 32.62
N THR A 267 -5.01 -6.40 33.80
CA THR A 267 -5.68 -6.69 35.10
C THR A 267 -6.43 -8.04 35.14
N GLY A 268 -5.87 -9.06 34.46
CA GLY A 268 -6.43 -10.41 34.40
C GLY A 268 -7.45 -10.67 33.28
N ALA A 269 -7.99 -9.64 32.64
CA ALA A 269 -8.97 -9.73 31.54
C ALA A 269 -8.33 -9.41 30.17
N TRP A 270 -8.91 -9.93 29.09
CA TRP A 270 -8.49 -9.56 27.73
C TRP A 270 -8.99 -8.18 27.36
N ARG A 271 -8.09 -7.34 26.82
CA ARG A 271 -8.39 -6.05 26.22
C ARG A 271 -7.90 -6.02 24.78
N GLU A 272 -8.74 -5.57 23.86
CA GLU A 272 -8.34 -5.32 22.48
C GLU A 272 -7.45 -4.07 22.44
N VAL A 273 -6.27 -4.20 21.85
CA VAL A 273 -5.23 -3.14 21.78
C VAL A 273 -5.00 -2.63 20.36
N GLY A 274 -5.68 -3.22 19.37
CA GLY A 274 -5.42 -3.00 17.94
C GLY A 274 -4.04 -3.53 17.51
N ASN A 275 -3.77 -3.54 16.21
CA ASN A 275 -2.52 -4.11 15.68
C ASN A 275 -1.25 -3.31 16.03
N ARG A 276 -1.39 -2.10 16.60
CA ARG A 276 -0.32 -1.16 16.96
C ARG A 276 0.66 -0.85 15.81
N ALA A 277 0.20 -1.01 14.56
CA ALA A 277 1.03 -0.82 13.37
C ALA A 277 1.43 0.65 13.23
N ARG A 278 2.73 0.90 13.03
CA ARG A 278 3.26 2.25 12.77
C ARG A 278 3.37 2.60 11.28
N PHE A 279 3.07 1.66 10.39
CA PHE A 279 3.11 1.87 8.95
C PHE A 279 1.91 1.18 8.32
N PHE A 280 0.98 1.97 7.79
CA PHE A 280 -0.33 1.52 7.33
C PHE A 280 -0.82 2.42 6.18
N ASP A 281 -1.90 2.02 5.52
CA ASP A 281 -2.55 2.82 4.48
C ASP A 281 -3.90 3.33 4.99
N LEU A 282 -4.32 4.46 4.45
CA LEU A 282 -5.66 5.03 4.57
C LEU A 282 -6.07 5.63 3.21
N SER A 283 -7.37 5.84 2.99
CA SER A 283 -7.88 6.49 1.78
C SER A 283 -8.52 7.82 2.14
N VAL A 284 -8.05 8.91 1.53
CA VAL A 284 -8.56 10.28 1.71
C VAL A 284 -9.60 10.58 0.62
N LYS A 285 -10.76 11.12 1.01
CA LYS A 285 -11.74 11.64 0.03
C LYS A 285 -11.25 12.98 -0.52
N SER A 286 -11.09 13.10 -1.83
CA SER A 286 -10.67 14.33 -2.50
C SER A 286 -11.78 14.87 -3.40
N ALA A 287 -12.15 16.15 -3.21
CA ALA A 287 -13.06 16.83 -4.13
C ALA A 287 -12.31 17.33 -5.37
N ALA A 288 -11.05 17.75 -5.20
CA ALA A 288 -10.13 18.14 -6.27
C ALA A 288 -9.84 17.02 -7.29
N MET A 289 -9.93 15.76 -6.87
CA MET A 289 -9.79 14.57 -7.72
C MET A 289 -11.13 13.90 -8.07
N GLY A 290 -12.19 14.16 -7.30
CA GLY A 290 -13.51 13.54 -7.47
C GLY A 290 -13.60 12.08 -7.01
N GLU A 291 -12.61 11.60 -6.25
CA GLU A 291 -12.47 10.20 -5.88
C GLU A 291 -11.73 10.01 -4.53
N MET A 292 -11.59 8.75 -4.11
CA MET A 292 -10.72 8.37 -2.99
C MET A 292 -9.27 8.28 -3.46
N MET A 293 -8.35 8.79 -2.65
CA MET A 293 -6.92 8.86 -2.90
C MET A 293 -6.16 8.15 -1.77
N ASP A 294 -5.40 7.11 -2.12
CA ASP A 294 -4.72 6.27 -1.15
C ASP A 294 -3.40 6.89 -0.67
N VAL A 295 -3.13 6.74 0.63
CA VAL A 295 -2.02 7.37 1.34
C VAL A 295 -1.42 6.36 2.32
N SER A 296 -0.12 6.11 2.23
CA SER A 296 0.61 5.40 3.29
C SER A 296 1.08 6.41 4.36
N VAL A 297 0.97 6.06 5.63
CA VAL A 297 1.43 6.87 6.76
C VAL A 297 2.42 6.07 7.61
N TYR A 298 3.59 6.65 7.88
CA TYR A 298 4.57 6.14 8.84
C TYR A 298 4.63 7.02 10.09
N LEU A 299 4.61 6.37 11.25
CA LEU A 299 4.72 6.96 12.58
C LEU A 299 6.03 6.52 13.26
N PRO A 300 6.74 7.44 13.95
CA PRO A 300 8.04 7.12 14.53
C PRO A 300 7.96 6.21 15.78
N PRO A 301 9.06 5.54 16.18
CA PRO A 301 9.06 4.54 17.27
C PRO A 301 8.49 5.00 18.61
N SER A 302 8.68 6.26 19.00
CA SER A 302 8.13 6.81 20.25
C SER A 302 6.70 7.35 20.14
N TYR A 303 6.06 7.29 18.96
CA TYR A 303 4.68 7.76 18.75
C TYR A 303 3.68 7.07 19.68
N LEU A 304 3.70 5.73 19.73
CA LEU A 304 2.81 4.92 20.57
C LEU A 304 3.27 4.78 22.04
N LYS A 305 4.28 5.56 22.44
CA LYS A 305 4.89 5.52 23.79
C LYS A 305 4.97 6.91 24.44
N SER A 306 4.56 7.97 23.75
CA SER A 306 4.69 9.34 24.22
C SER A 306 3.64 10.28 23.63
N ARG A 307 3.39 11.39 24.32
CA ARG A 307 2.51 12.48 23.85
C ARG A 307 3.27 13.55 23.05
N ARG A 308 4.48 13.25 22.55
CA ARG A 308 5.29 14.19 21.76
C ARG A 308 4.60 14.50 20.43
N THR A 309 4.82 15.72 19.93
CA THR A 309 4.49 16.12 18.55
C THR A 309 5.73 16.06 17.67
N TYR A 310 5.52 15.77 16.38
CA TYR A 310 6.56 15.47 15.39
C TYR A 310 6.45 16.39 14.18
N PRO A 311 7.56 16.74 13.51
CA PRO A 311 7.51 17.31 12.18
C PRO A 311 6.98 16.27 11.17
N VAL A 312 6.56 16.73 9.99
CA VAL A 312 6.01 15.89 8.92
C VAL A 312 6.79 16.06 7.61
N LEU A 313 7.06 14.93 6.96
CA LEU A 313 7.63 14.87 5.61
C LEU A 313 6.60 14.28 4.64
N TYR A 314 6.33 14.98 3.54
CA TYR A 314 5.55 14.47 2.42
C TYR A 314 6.50 13.83 1.41
N LEU A 315 6.35 12.54 1.14
CA LEU A 315 7.31 11.75 0.37
C LEU A 315 6.64 11.14 -0.88
N LEU A 316 7.04 11.64 -2.05
CA LEU A 316 6.35 11.42 -3.33
C LEU A 316 7.01 10.34 -4.18
N HIS A 317 6.18 9.44 -4.72
CA HIS A 317 6.60 8.25 -5.46
C HIS A 317 7.12 8.55 -6.88
N ALA A 318 7.71 7.54 -7.53
CA ALA A 318 8.21 7.63 -8.90
C ALA A 318 7.07 7.50 -9.95
N ALA A 319 7.36 7.75 -11.23
CA ALA A 319 6.43 7.45 -12.32
C ALA A 319 6.22 5.92 -12.44
N GLY A 320 5.03 5.47 -12.84
CA GLY A 320 4.72 4.03 -12.93
C GLY A 320 4.51 3.34 -11.59
N THR A 321 4.20 4.10 -10.53
CA THR A 321 4.04 3.58 -9.16
C THR A 321 2.99 4.39 -8.39
N THR A 322 2.67 3.96 -7.17
CA THR A 322 1.73 4.63 -6.25
C THR A 322 2.33 4.73 -4.83
N HIS A 323 1.54 5.13 -3.84
CA HIS A 323 1.90 5.02 -2.41
C HIS A 323 2.43 3.62 -2.03
N ALA A 324 1.91 2.55 -2.66
CA ALA A 324 2.27 1.16 -2.38
C ALA A 324 3.76 0.85 -2.64
N MET A 325 4.43 1.64 -3.49
CA MET A 325 5.89 1.58 -3.70
C MET A 325 6.63 1.59 -2.36
N TRP A 326 6.21 2.43 -1.42
CA TRP A 326 6.91 2.61 -0.15
C TRP A 326 6.83 1.38 0.76
N LYS A 327 5.76 0.58 0.63
CA LYS A 327 5.61 -0.71 1.33
C LYS A 327 6.44 -1.81 0.70
N SER A 328 6.41 -1.98 -0.62
CA SER A 328 7.27 -2.96 -1.31
C SER A 328 8.76 -2.63 -1.12
N GLU A 329 9.09 -1.33 -1.03
CA GLU A 329 10.41 -0.82 -0.72
C GLU A 329 10.77 -0.79 0.78
N LYS A 330 9.90 -1.26 1.68
CA LYS A 330 10.17 -1.34 3.13
C LYS A 330 10.74 -0.02 3.71
N ILE A 331 10.16 1.13 3.35
CA ILE A 331 10.71 2.44 3.77
C ILE A 331 10.71 2.60 5.29
N ASN A 332 9.75 1.97 5.97
CA ASN A 332 9.66 1.90 7.43
C ASN A 332 10.92 1.26 8.07
N GLU A 333 11.50 0.24 7.45
CA GLU A 333 12.74 -0.39 7.95
C GLU A 333 13.94 0.55 7.81
N MET A 334 14.00 1.33 6.73
CA MET A 334 15.02 2.38 6.54
C MET A 334 14.85 3.50 7.57
N LEU A 335 13.62 4.00 7.77
CA LEU A 335 13.32 5.05 8.75
C LEU A 335 13.63 4.61 10.18
N ASP A 336 13.17 3.42 10.59
CA ASP A 336 13.48 2.84 11.90
C ASP A 336 14.99 2.63 12.07
N SER A 337 15.70 2.13 11.05
CA SER A 337 17.17 1.97 11.10
C SER A 337 17.88 3.30 11.32
N LEU A 338 17.53 4.34 10.58
CA LEU A 338 18.12 5.68 10.70
C LEU A 338 17.82 6.33 12.06
N ILE A 339 16.61 6.17 12.59
CA ILE A 339 16.20 6.68 13.90
C ILE A 339 16.92 5.93 15.03
N ASN A 340 16.96 4.59 14.97
CA ASN A 340 17.63 3.75 15.99
C ASN A 340 19.14 3.97 16.01
N ALA A 341 19.76 4.21 14.85
CA ALA A 341 21.16 4.62 14.72
C ALA A 341 21.43 6.08 15.14
N LYS A 342 20.40 6.84 15.55
CA LYS A 342 20.44 8.28 15.87
C LYS A 342 20.94 9.16 14.71
N ALA A 343 20.88 8.66 13.48
CA ALA A 343 21.28 9.38 12.27
C ALA A 343 20.21 10.41 11.83
N MET A 344 18.95 10.21 12.23
CA MET A 344 17.88 11.19 12.09
C MET A 344 17.01 11.25 13.36
N SER A 345 16.35 12.38 13.56
CA SER A 345 15.26 12.56 14.51
C SER A 345 13.97 11.97 13.97
N GLU A 346 13.10 11.60 14.89
CA GLU A 346 11.75 11.12 14.61
C GLU A 346 10.86 12.17 13.91
N MET A 347 10.17 11.74 12.87
CA MET A 347 9.20 12.50 12.09
C MET A 347 8.05 11.57 11.66
N ILE A 348 6.90 12.15 11.35
CA ILE A 348 5.82 11.47 10.63
C ILE A 348 6.14 11.57 9.13
N VAL A 349 5.88 10.49 8.37
CA VAL A 349 6.04 10.52 6.91
C VAL A 349 4.71 10.19 6.27
N VAL A 350 4.22 11.08 5.40
CA VAL A 350 2.98 10.96 4.65
C VAL A 350 3.36 10.68 3.19
N MET A 351 2.87 9.57 2.64
CA MET A 351 3.24 9.05 1.34
C MET A 351 1.99 8.88 0.48
N PRO A 352 1.51 9.97 -0.14
CA PRO A 352 0.28 9.96 -0.92
C PRO A 352 0.49 9.38 -2.32
N SER A 353 -0.57 8.79 -2.87
CA SER A 353 -0.66 8.39 -4.27
C SER A 353 -1.02 9.58 -5.17
N ALA A 354 -0.39 9.65 -6.33
CA ALA A 354 -0.86 10.41 -7.50
C ALA A 354 -1.44 9.48 -8.58
N LYS A 355 -1.45 8.16 -8.35
CA LYS A 355 -1.72 7.13 -9.37
C LYS A 355 -0.79 7.31 -10.60
N GLU A 356 -1.18 6.79 -11.75
CA GLU A 356 -0.45 6.96 -13.04
C GLU A 356 -0.59 8.37 -13.64
N THR A 357 -0.25 9.40 -12.85
CA THR A 357 -0.31 10.80 -13.26
C THR A 357 1.00 11.53 -12.96
N TYR A 358 1.02 12.85 -13.10
CA TYR A 358 2.25 13.66 -13.13
C TYR A 358 2.27 14.79 -12.09
N PHE A 359 1.44 14.72 -11.04
CA PHE A 359 1.32 15.72 -9.96
C PHE A 359 0.92 17.16 -10.40
N VAL A 360 0.69 17.40 -11.70
CA VAL A 360 0.30 18.71 -12.26
C VAL A 360 -1.21 18.82 -12.50
N ASN A 361 -1.77 20.03 -12.32
CA ASN A 361 -3.19 20.27 -12.57
C ASN A 361 -3.55 19.99 -14.03
N ARG A 362 -4.74 19.41 -14.23
CA ARG A 362 -5.24 19.02 -15.53
C ARG A 362 -6.58 19.70 -15.83
N ASN A 363 -6.76 20.14 -17.07
CA ASN A 363 -8.06 20.65 -17.55
C ASN A 363 -9.04 19.47 -17.80
N PRO A 364 -10.26 19.48 -17.26
CA PRO A 364 -11.30 18.48 -17.58
C PRO A 364 -11.56 18.25 -19.07
N SER A 365 -11.42 19.28 -19.91
CA SER A 365 -11.66 19.19 -21.36
C SER A 365 -10.59 18.40 -22.13
N SER A 366 -9.50 17.95 -21.48
CA SER A 366 -8.31 17.43 -22.17
C SER A 366 -8.43 16.00 -22.72
N GLY A 367 -9.48 15.23 -22.43
CA GLY A 367 -9.78 13.94 -23.07
C GLY A 367 -8.85 12.74 -22.77
N VAL A 368 -7.64 12.99 -22.25
CA VAL A 368 -6.59 12.01 -21.91
C VAL A 368 -7.03 11.03 -20.79
N GLY A 369 -7.78 9.98 -21.10
CA GLY A 369 -8.32 9.06 -20.06
C GLY A 369 -7.25 8.50 -19.11
N GLY A 370 -7.53 8.53 -17.79
CA GLY A 370 -6.89 7.58 -16.86
C GLY A 370 -7.35 6.16 -17.18
N GLN A 371 -6.67 5.13 -16.65
CA GLN A 371 -7.17 3.75 -16.82
C GLN A 371 -8.61 3.64 -16.28
N GLY A 372 -9.51 3.02 -17.05
CA GLY A 372 -10.92 2.81 -16.69
C GLY A 372 -11.96 3.37 -17.67
N GLY A 373 -11.56 4.13 -18.70
CA GLY A 373 -12.46 4.57 -19.77
C GLY A 373 -13.52 5.61 -19.35
N GLN A 374 -13.52 6.05 -18.10
CA GLN A 374 -14.19 7.30 -17.73
C GLN A 374 -13.36 8.47 -18.26
N GLY A 375 -14.03 9.40 -18.93
CA GLY A 375 -13.44 10.70 -19.27
C GLY A 375 -13.16 11.45 -17.96
N GLY A 376 -11.96 11.25 -17.42
CA GLY A 376 -11.57 11.81 -16.13
C GLY A 376 -11.74 13.32 -16.13
N GLN A 377 -12.60 13.81 -15.23
CA GLN A 377 -12.58 15.22 -14.88
C GLN A 377 -11.16 15.58 -14.45
N GLY A 378 -10.71 16.75 -14.86
CA GLY A 378 -9.31 17.14 -14.70
C GLY A 378 -8.98 17.30 -13.22
N GLY A 379 -8.02 16.51 -12.73
CA GLY A 379 -7.57 16.58 -11.35
C GLY A 379 -6.86 17.89 -11.04
N LEU A 380 -7.31 18.57 -9.98
CA LEU A 380 -6.61 19.71 -9.40
C LEU A 380 -5.58 19.22 -8.37
N PHE A 381 -4.56 18.51 -8.85
CA PHE A 381 -3.54 17.86 -8.03
C PHE A 381 -2.88 18.80 -7.01
N GLU A 382 -2.65 20.07 -7.36
CA GLU A 382 -2.11 21.04 -6.41
C GLU A 382 -3.07 21.30 -5.24
N THR A 383 -4.38 21.41 -5.50
CA THR A 383 -5.40 21.56 -4.46
C THR A 383 -5.44 20.32 -3.56
N TYR A 384 -5.34 19.12 -4.15
CA TYR A 384 -5.25 17.88 -3.38
C TYR A 384 -4.01 17.85 -2.48
N PHE A 385 -2.80 18.02 -3.03
CA PHE A 385 -1.56 17.90 -2.27
C PHE A 385 -1.27 19.05 -1.31
N LEU A 386 -1.72 20.27 -1.61
CA LEU A 386 -1.38 21.48 -0.83
C LEU A 386 -2.46 21.91 0.16
N SER A 387 -3.70 21.42 0.00
CA SER A 387 -4.83 21.78 0.85
C SER A 387 -5.53 20.54 1.43
N GLU A 388 -6.17 19.72 0.58
CA GLU A 388 -7.03 18.63 1.06
C GLU A 388 -6.27 17.54 1.83
N LEU A 389 -5.08 17.14 1.35
CA LEU A 389 -4.29 16.09 1.98
C LEU A 389 -3.73 16.51 3.36
N PRO A 390 -3.10 17.70 3.55
CA PRO A 390 -2.76 18.19 4.88
C PRO A 390 -3.98 18.34 5.81
N GLU A 391 -5.10 18.86 5.30
CA GLU A 391 -6.33 19.04 6.08
C GLU A 391 -6.95 17.71 6.52
N ALA A 392 -6.93 16.69 5.68
CA ALA A 392 -7.48 15.37 5.99
C ALA A 392 -6.57 14.51 6.87
N VAL A 393 -5.24 14.64 6.76
CA VAL A 393 -4.29 13.75 7.45
C VAL A 393 -3.77 14.36 8.75
N GLU A 394 -3.41 15.64 8.79
CA GLU A 394 -2.75 16.19 9.97
C GLU A 394 -3.58 16.30 11.25
N PRO A 395 -4.93 16.46 11.25
CA PRO A 395 -5.72 16.49 12.49
C PRO A 395 -5.56 15.25 13.36
N ASP A 396 -5.56 14.07 12.73
CA ASP A 396 -5.59 12.75 13.39
C ASP A 396 -4.23 12.37 14.02
N TYR A 397 -3.16 13.06 13.64
CA TYR A 397 -1.81 12.79 14.12
C TYR A 397 -1.21 13.95 14.93
N ARG A 398 -0.27 13.62 15.81
CA ARG A 398 0.49 14.59 16.62
C ARG A 398 1.54 15.34 15.78
N VAL A 399 1.09 16.07 14.75
CA VAL A 399 1.90 16.87 13.83
C VAL A 399 2.18 18.27 14.40
N ARG A 400 3.39 18.77 14.15
CA ARG A 400 3.77 20.18 14.33
C ARG A 400 3.44 20.95 13.06
N ARG A 401 2.47 21.86 13.15
CA ARG A 401 1.81 22.47 11.97
C ARG A 401 2.46 23.76 11.49
N GLU A 402 3.63 24.12 12.01
CA GLU A 402 4.45 25.23 11.54
C GLU A 402 5.13 24.88 10.20
N ARG A 403 5.24 25.85 9.27
CA ARG A 403 5.98 25.69 8.00
C ARG A 403 7.39 25.11 8.19
N THR A 404 8.08 25.53 9.24
CA THR A 404 9.44 25.10 9.64
C THR A 404 9.51 23.65 10.14
N GLN A 405 8.37 22.96 10.25
CA GLN A 405 8.25 21.55 10.65
C GLN A 405 7.63 20.70 9.53
N ARG A 406 7.45 21.26 8.33
CA ARG A 406 7.03 20.55 7.12
C ARG A 406 8.11 20.53 6.05
N GLY A 407 8.35 19.35 5.49
CA GLY A 407 9.20 19.13 4.32
C GLY A 407 8.47 18.34 3.23
N ILE A 408 9.01 18.39 2.03
CA ILE A 408 8.53 17.60 0.88
C ILE A 408 9.73 17.06 0.10
N ASP A 409 9.67 15.81 -0.34
CA ASP A 409 10.72 15.09 -1.06
C ASP A 409 10.11 14.08 -2.03
N GLY A 410 10.90 13.51 -2.94
CA GLY A 410 10.46 12.42 -3.80
C GLY A 410 11.52 11.94 -4.77
N ILE A 411 11.20 10.84 -5.45
CA ILE A 411 12.11 10.17 -6.39
C ILE A 411 11.63 10.42 -7.83
N SER A 412 12.54 10.79 -8.74
CA SER A 412 12.26 10.92 -10.17
C SER A 412 11.11 11.90 -10.46
N LEU A 413 9.94 11.42 -10.86
CA LEU A 413 8.72 12.23 -10.98
C LEU A 413 8.32 12.88 -9.65
N GLY A 414 8.33 12.14 -8.53
CA GLY A 414 8.09 12.70 -7.20
C GLY A 414 9.14 13.74 -6.81
N GLY A 415 10.37 13.59 -7.31
CA GLY A 415 11.44 14.58 -7.13
C GLY A 415 11.27 15.85 -7.96
N PHE A 416 10.57 15.77 -9.10
CA PHE A 416 10.06 16.93 -9.84
C PHE A 416 8.90 17.58 -9.07
N ALA A 417 7.94 16.77 -8.60
CA ALA A 417 6.74 17.21 -7.92
C ALA A 417 7.05 17.92 -6.59
N ALA A 418 8.04 17.45 -5.82
CA ALA A 418 8.48 18.10 -4.59
C ALA A 418 8.93 19.55 -4.82
N PHE A 419 9.70 19.81 -5.88
CA PHE A 419 10.10 21.17 -6.26
C PHE A 419 8.93 21.98 -6.83
N HIS A 420 8.12 21.38 -7.70
CA HIS A 420 6.95 22.03 -8.30
C HIS A 420 5.95 22.48 -7.23
N LEU A 421 5.46 21.55 -6.42
CA LEU A 421 4.46 21.78 -5.37
C LEU A 421 4.96 22.77 -4.31
N ALA A 422 6.24 22.73 -3.91
CA ALA A 422 6.78 23.66 -2.93
C ALA A 422 6.95 25.10 -3.44
N LEU A 423 7.23 25.29 -4.74
CA LEU A 423 7.72 26.56 -5.25
C LEU A 423 6.74 27.34 -6.13
N ARG A 424 5.85 26.66 -6.87
CA ARG A 424 5.03 27.32 -7.91
C ARG A 424 3.95 28.22 -7.33
N THR A 425 3.19 27.75 -6.34
CA THR A 425 2.00 28.42 -5.82
C THR A 425 2.28 29.16 -4.51
N ALA A 426 1.37 30.02 -4.03
CA ALA A 426 1.55 30.72 -2.75
C ALA A 426 1.38 29.75 -1.57
N GLU A 427 0.44 28.82 -1.73
CA GLU A 427 0.00 27.77 -0.82
C GLU A 427 1.17 26.84 -0.50
N GLY A 428 1.82 26.28 -1.54
CA GLY A 428 2.97 25.39 -1.36
C GLY A 428 4.17 26.10 -0.71
N ARG A 429 4.37 27.38 -1.04
CA ARG A 429 5.42 28.20 -0.44
C ARG A 429 5.15 28.54 1.03
N ALA A 430 3.88 28.64 1.43
CA ALA A 430 3.46 28.80 2.82
C ALA A 430 3.52 27.47 3.60
N LEU A 431 3.30 26.33 2.92
CA LEU A 431 3.23 25.01 3.54
C LEU A 431 4.60 24.43 3.89
N PHE A 432 5.57 24.46 2.97
CA PHE A 432 6.85 23.75 3.11
C PHE A 432 8.06 24.67 3.39
N SER A 433 9.01 24.21 4.22
CA SER A 433 10.29 24.89 4.49
C SER A 433 11.53 24.18 3.93
N SER A 434 11.44 22.88 3.68
CA SER A 434 12.56 22.08 3.15
C SER A 434 12.09 21.25 1.97
N VAL A 435 12.92 21.19 0.92
CA VAL A 435 12.61 20.53 -0.35
C VAL A 435 13.74 19.57 -0.69
N GLY A 436 13.40 18.28 -0.73
CA GLY A 436 14.25 17.18 -1.16
C GLY A 436 14.00 16.83 -2.63
N SER A 437 14.96 16.16 -3.26
CA SER A 437 14.75 15.43 -4.51
C SER A 437 15.82 14.38 -4.75
N VAL A 438 15.43 13.18 -5.16
CA VAL A 438 16.35 12.12 -5.59
C VAL A 438 16.11 11.84 -7.06
N MET A 439 17.15 11.95 -7.90
CA MET A 439 17.10 11.79 -9.36
C MET A 439 15.93 12.55 -10.04
N GLY A 440 15.60 13.74 -9.53
CA GLY A 440 14.39 14.47 -9.92
C GLY A 440 14.30 14.80 -11.41
N ALA A 441 13.10 14.71 -11.98
CA ALA A 441 12.82 14.94 -13.39
C ALA A 441 12.77 16.45 -13.77
N MET A 442 13.77 17.23 -13.36
CA MET A 442 13.76 18.70 -13.27
C MET A 442 13.50 19.48 -14.58
N ASP A 443 13.70 18.87 -15.75
CA ASP A 443 13.54 19.45 -17.09
C ASP A 443 12.86 18.46 -18.07
N VAL A 444 12.12 17.49 -17.53
CA VAL A 444 11.46 16.45 -18.35
C VAL A 444 10.06 16.90 -18.73
N ARG A 445 9.82 17.07 -20.03
CA ARG A 445 8.46 17.19 -20.58
C ARG A 445 7.96 15.78 -20.88
N PHE A 446 7.03 15.27 -20.07
CA PHE A 446 6.49 13.93 -20.26
C PHE A 446 5.66 13.85 -21.54
N ARG A 447 5.82 12.77 -22.31
CA ARG A 447 5.23 12.57 -23.64
C ARG A 447 4.44 11.28 -23.70
N GLY A 448 3.42 11.26 -24.56
CA GLY A 448 2.56 10.11 -24.83
C GLY A 448 1.08 10.48 -24.73
N GLU A 449 0.23 9.68 -25.38
CA GLU A 449 -1.23 9.91 -25.48
C GLU A 449 -1.93 10.01 -24.11
N ARG A 450 -1.35 9.41 -23.07
CA ARG A 450 -1.86 9.41 -21.69
C ARG A 450 -1.26 10.50 -20.78
N THR A 451 -0.48 11.42 -21.34
CA THR A 451 0.21 12.48 -20.56
C THR A 451 -0.46 13.85 -20.72
N PRO A 452 -0.61 14.66 -19.64
CA PRO A 452 -1.14 16.01 -19.75
C PRO A 452 -0.36 16.84 -20.79
N ALA A 453 -1.09 17.32 -21.79
CA ALA A 453 -0.57 18.10 -22.92
C ALA A 453 0.59 17.46 -23.72
N ALA A 454 0.80 16.14 -23.65
CA ALA A 454 1.69 15.37 -24.55
C ALA A 454 3.13 15.90 -24.76
N GLY A 455 3.67 16.63 -23.77
CA GLY A 455 5.00 17.25 -23.83
C GLY A 455 5.03 18.67 -24.39
N ASP A 456 3.88 19.32 -24.53
CA ASP A 456 3.73 20.71 -24.95
C ASP A 456 4.58 21.66 -24.09
N THR A 457 5.31 22.54 -24.76
CA THR A 457 6.25 23.41 -24.06
C THR A 457 5.54 24.52 -23.28
N ALA A 458 4.42 25.06 -23.77
CA ALA A 458 3.71 26.11 -23.05
C ALA A 458 3.09 25.59 -21.74
N PHE A 459 2.45 24.42 -21.78
CA PHE A 459 1.87 23.76 -20.61
C PHE A 459 2.92 23.37 -19.56
N TRP A 460 4.02 22.72 -19.96
CA TRP A 460 5.01 22.22 -19.01
C TRP A 460 5.91 23.31 -18.42
N THR A 461 6.18 24.40 -19.17
CA THR A 461 7.08 25.49 -18.74
C THR A 461 6.85 26.00 -17.30
N PRO A 462 5.63 26.36 -16.86
CA PRO A 462 5.38 26.85 -15.50
C PRO A 462 5.50 25.79 -14.40
N TYR A 463 5.58 24.49 -14.73
CA TYR A 463 5.75 23.41 -13.75
C TYR A 463 7.20 22.96 -13.58
N LEU A 464 8.05 23.11 -14.61
CA LEU A 464 9.42 22.59 -14.59
C LEU A 464 10.30 23.29 -13.54
N PRO A 465 10.92 22.54 -12.59
CA PRO A 465 11.83 23.09 -11.59
C PRO A 465 12.95 23.96 -12.17
N VAL A 466 13.52 23.62 -13.34
CA VAL A 466 14.53 24.45 -14.00
C VAL A 466 14.03 25.85 -14.39
N ASN A 467 12.74 26.08 -14.54
CA ASN A 467 12.16 27.39 -14.84
C ASN A 467 11.73 28.11 -13.56
N LEU A 468 11.08 27.39 -12.64
CA LEU A 468 10.71 27.89 -11.31
C LEU A 468 11.89 28.56 -10.59
N VAL A 469 13.07 27.91 -10.53
CA VAL A 469 14.24 28.51 -9.86
C VAL A 469 14.85 29.70 -10.61
N LYS A 470 14.60 29.85 -11.92
CA LYS A 470 15.01 31.04 -12.71
C LYS A 470 14.06 32.21 -12.50
N GLU A 471 12.75 31.96 -12.46
CA GLU A 471 11.71 32.99 -12.38
C GLU A 471 11.51 33.50 -10.94
N ILE A 472 11.50 32.61 -9.95
CA ILE A 472 11.20 32.98 -8.56
C ILE A 472 12.29 33.90 -7.97
N PRO A 473 11.93 35.03 -7.31
CA PRO A 473 12.89 35.92 -6.67
C PRO A 473 13.81 35.23 -5.65
N ALA A 474 15.05 35.71 -5.55
CA ALA A 474 16.06 35.11 -4.69
C ALA A 474 15.67 35.14 -3.20
N ASP A 475 14.96 36.18 -2.74
CA ASP A 475 14.46 36.25 -1.35
C ASP A 475 13.34 35.27 -1.05
N THR A 476 12.53 34.89 -2.05
CA THR A 476 11.56 33.81 -1.91
C THR A 476 12.28 32.46 -1.82
N LEU A 477 13.26 32.20 -2.69
CA LEU A 477 14.06 30.96 -2.67
C LEU A 477 14.88 30.81 -1.37
N ARG A 478 15.37 31.91 -0.79
CA ARG A 478 16.07 31.92 0.51
C ARG A 478 15.21 31.44 1.69
N LYS A 479 13.89 31.35 1.56
CA LYS A 479 13.00 30.80 2.59
C LYS A 479 12.95 29.27 2.61
N PHE A 480 13.66 28.60 1.70
CA PHE A 480 13.71 27.13 1.60
C PHE A 480 15.13 26.62 1.81
N ALA A 481 15.24 25.46 2.45
CA ALA A 481 16.43 24.64 2.37
C ALA A 481 16.24 23.59 1.24
N PHE A 482 17.27 23.39 0.43
CA PHE A 482 17.24 22.43 -0.69
C PHE A 482 18.33 21.37 -0.53
N TYR A 483 17.98 20.10 -0.72
CA TYR A 483 18.92 18.99 -0.88
C TYR A 483 18.48 18.14 -2.07
N PHE A 484 19.36 17.89 -3.03
CA PHE A 484 19.03 17.02 -4.15
C PHE A 484 20.24 16.28 -4.73
N SER A 485 19.96 15.13 -5.34
CA SER A 485 20.98 14.19 -5.82
C SER A 485 20.66 13.64 -7.21
N VAL A 486 21.69 13.32 -8.00
CA VAL A 486 21.52 12.66 -9.30
C VAL A 486 22.76 11.82 -9.68
N GLY A 487 22.55 10.71 -10.38
CA GLY A 487 23.65 9.86 -10.85
C GLY A 487 24.40 10.49 -12.03
N LYS A 488 25.73 10.32 -12.09
CA LYS A 488 26.58 10.83 -13.18
C LYS A 488 26.16 10.31 -14.57
N LYS A 489 25.52 9.13 -14.64
CA LYS A 489 25.04 8.47 -15.88
C LYS A 489 23.52 8.59 -16.07
N ASP A 490 22.81 9.25 -15.16
CA ASP A 490 21.35 9.41 -15.21
C ASP A 490 20.93 10.37 -16.34
N PHE A 491 19.85 10.04 -17.05
CA PHE A 491 19.31 10.86 -18.13
C PHE A 491 18.74 12.20 -17.64
N VAL A 492 18.29 12.30 -16.37
CA VAL A 492 17.78 13.55 -15.77
C VAL A 492 18.89 14.48 -15.26
N ARG A 493 20.16 14.07 -15.33
CA ARG A 493 21.32 14.78 -14.77
C ARG A 493 21.39 16.25 -15.17
N LYS A 494 21.23 16.57 -16.46
CA LYS A 494 21.38 17.94 -16.98
C LYS A 494 20.39 18.93 -16.35
N GLY A 495 19.16 18.48 -16.06
CA GLY A 495 18.15 19.28 -15.38
C GLY A 495 18.57 19.61 -13.94
N ASN A 496 19.05 18.61 -13.19
CA ASN A 496 19.53 18.78 -11.83
C ASN A 496 20.75 19.72 -11.73
N GLU A 497 21.75 19.54 -12.61
CA GLU A 497 22.90 20.46 -12.72
C GLU A 497 22.47 21.90 -13.05
N SER A 498 21.43 22.06 -13.88
CA SER A 498 20.85 23.36 -14.25
C SER A 498 20.15 24.05 -13.06
N VAL A 499 19.40 23.29 -12.24
CA VAL A 499 18.81 23.78 -10.99
C VAL A 499 19.90 24.25 -10.03
N SER A 500 20.90 23.39 -9.73
CA SER A 500 22.02 23.75 -8.83
C SER A 500 22.76 25.00 -9.30
N ARG A 501 23.15 25.04 -10.58
CA ARG A 501 23.83 26.21 -11.17
C ARG A 501 23.01 27.51 -11.03
N THR A 502 21.68 27.41 -11.14
CA THR A 502 20.80 28.58 -11.00
C THR A 502 20.69 29.03 -9.54
N LEU A 503 20.56 28.10 -8.60
CA LEU A 503 20.57 28.39 -7.16
C LEU A 503 21.92 29.00 -6.71
N SER A 504 23.06 28.46 -7.19
CA SER A 504 24.40 29.05 -6.95
C SER A 504 24.50 30.48 -7.47
N ARG A 505 24.06 30.74 -8.71
CA ARG A 505 24.06 32.09 -9.31
C ARG A 505 23.21 33.09 -8.52
N LYS A 506 22.07 32.64 -7.96
CA LYS A 506 21.20 33.43 -7.08
C LYS A 506 21.67 33.52 -5.62
N LYS A 507 22.81 32.91 -5.29
CA LYS A 507 23.37 32.81 -3.93
C LYS A 507 22.38 32.18 -2.93
N ILE A 508 21.70 31.11 -3.36
CA ILE A 508 20.79 30.32 -2.51
C ILE A 508 21.57 29.12 -1.97
N ALA A 509 21.56 28.96 -0.64
CA ALA A 509 22.16 27.81 0.02
C ALA A 509 21.39 26.53 -0.36
N HIS A 510 22.10 25.53 -0.86
CA HIS A 510 21.56 24.23 -1.23
C HIS A 510 22.67 23.18 -1.21
N THR A 511 22.29 21.92 -1.03
CA THR A 511 23.18 20.78 -1.23
C THR A 511 22.82 20.08 -2.53
N PHE A 512 23.81 19.88 -3.41
CA PHE A 512 23.66 19.10 -4.63
C PHE A 512 24.71 17.98 -4.66
N ARG A 513 24.27 16.74 -4.90
CA ARG A 513 25.11 15.53 -4.96
C ARG A 513 25.12 14.98 -6.38
N LEU A 514 26.32 14.69 -6.90
CA LEU A 514 26.54 14.16 -8.25
C LEU A 514 27.50 12.97 -8.18
N ASP A 515 26.94 11.81 -7.84
CA ASP A 515 27.68 10.61 -7.49
C ASP A 515 27.56 9.51 -8.57
N ASP A 516 28.34 8.44 -8.45
CA ASP A 516 28.31 7.36 -9.46
C ASP A 516 27.02 6.55 -9.36
N GLY A 517 26.31 6.45 -10.50
CA GLY A 517 25.04 5.75 -10.60
C GLY A 517 24.24 6.16 -11.84
N SER A 518 23.12 5.47 -12.05
CA SER A 518 22.15 5.73 -13.12
C SER A 518 20.76 5.98 -12.51
N HIS A 519 19.71 5.96 -13.33
CA HIS A 519 18.33 6.08 -12.87
C HIS A 519 17.83 4.74 -12.27
N ASP A 520 18.46 4.31 -11.17
CA ASP A 520 18.34 2.95 -10.63
C ASP A 520 18.03 2.90 -9.13
N ARG A 521 17.59 1.72 -8.67
CA ARG A 521 17.17 1.47 -7.28
C ARG A 521 18.30 1.58 -6.27
N ALA A 522 19.53 1.22 -6.64
CA ALA A 522 20.67 1.27 -5.73
C ALA A 522 21.07 2.72 -5.44
N PHE A 523 21.03 3.58 -6.48
CA PHE A 523 21.27 5.01 -6.32
C PHE A 523 20.20 5.65 -5.42
N TRP A 524 18.91 5.53 -5.75
CA TRP A 524 17.91 6.30 -5.01
C TRP A 524 17.78 5.90 -3.55
N ARG A 525 17.94 4.60 -3.20
CA ARG A 525 17.86 4.16 -1.80
C ARG A 525 18.96 4.76 -0.93
N THR A 526 20.18 4.86 -1.47
CA THR A 526 21.30 5.49 -0.76
C THR A 526 21.03 6.97 -0.51
N HIS A 527 20.65 7.71 -1.55
CA HIS A 527 20.50 9.15 -1.45
C HIS A 527 19.20 9.59 -0.75
N LEU A 528 18.11 8.81 -0.80
CA LEU A 528 16.93 9.08 0.03
C LEU A 528 17.28 9.03 1.53
N ALA A 529 18.14 8.10 1.95
CA ALA A 529 18.62 8.07 3.33
C ALA A 529 19.45 9.32 3.70
N GLU A 530 20.10 9.99 2.74
CA GLU A 530 20.72 11.30 2.96
C GLU A 530 19.67 12.42 3.08
N ASN A 531 18.69 12.49 2.16
CA ASN A 531 17.63 13.49 2.20
C ASN A 531 16.82 13.43 3.52
N LEU A 532 16.49 12.23 4.00
CA LEU A 532 15.79 12.01 5.27
C LEU A 532 16.54 12.61 6.47
N ARG A 533 17.88 12.50 6.49
CA ARG A 533 18.73 13.15 7.50
C ARG A 533 18.71 14.67 7.34
N PHE A 534 18.82 15.17 6.11
CA PHE A 534 18.73 16.59 5.80
C PHE A 534 17.42 17.22 6.29
N HIS A 535 16.25 16.63 5.99
CA HIS A 535 14.97 17.13 6.50
C HIS A 535 14.94 17.11 8.04
N SER A 536 15.46 16.04 8.66
CA SER A 536 15.61 15.96 10.11
C SER A 536 16.57 17.01 10.71
N GLU A 537 17.56 17.49 9.97
CA GLU A 537 18.42 18.61 10.38
C GLU A 537 17.65 19.93 10.30
N GLN A 538 16.93 20.18 9.21
CA GLN A 538 16.15 21.41 9.04
C GLN A 538 15.08 21.56 10.13
N PHE A 539 14.36 20.47 10.48
CA PHE A 539 13.36 20.49 11.55
C PHE A 539 13.92 20.72 12.97
N ARG A 540 15.25 20.58 13.16
CA ARG A 540 15.93 20.86 14.44
C ARG A 540 16.49 22.28 14.52
N LEU A 541 16.55 23.03 13.42
CA LEU A 541 17.11 24.38 13.46
C LEU A 541 16.26 25.31 14.35
N PRO A 542 16.88 26.21 15.13
CA PRO A 542 16.14 27.17 15.94
C PRO A 542 15.21 28.01 15.06
N GLN A 543 13.94 28.09 15.43
CA GLN A 543 13.00 28.98 14.76
C GLN A 543 13.45 30.42 14.99
N LYS A 544 14.00 31.07 13.95
CA LYS A 544 14.16 32.53 13.96
C LYS A 544 12.75 33.12 14.03
N LYS A 545 12.44 33.82 15.12
CA LYS A 545 11.25 34.67 15.18
C LYS A 545 11.38 35.70 14.06
N GLU A 546 10.59 35.56 13.00
CA GLU A 546 10.33 36.66 12.09
C GLU A 546 9.64 37.75 12.93
N MET A 547 10.37 38.83 13.24
CA MET A 547 9.74 40.03 13.77
C MET A 547 8.83 40.55 12.66
N ARG A 548 7.54 40.69 12.97
CA ARG A 548 6.48 41.11 12.05
C ARG A 548 6.68 42.57 11.62
#